data_AF-L0R5L6-F1
#
_entry.id   AF-L0R5L6-F1
#
_cell.length_a   1.000
_cell.length_b   1.000
_cell.length_c   1.000
_cell.angle_alpha   90.00
_cell.angle_beta   90.00
_cell.angle_gamma   90.00
#
_symmetry.space_group_name_H-M   'P 1'
#
loop_
_entity.id
_entity.type
_entity.pdbx_description
1 polymer ?
#
loop_
_entity_poly.entity_id
_entity_poly.type
_entity_poly.pdbx_seq_one_letter_code
_entity_poly.pdbx_strand_id
1 'polypeptide(L)'
;MYSRYYQNELDKLRNLAREFAQAHPAAAPMLARESVDPDVERLLEGTAFLTGHIQQKIDDDFPEIIHGLMDILYPHYMRPVPAISIVSFFPKPSLMESVHVPSGTFLGTEKKTTFSVNSGHATTLKCIHSK
;
A
#
# COMPACT_ATOMS: atom_id res chain seq x y z
N MET A 1 -2.50 -0.96 -19.14
CA MET A 1 -2.65 -1.82 -17.94
C MET A 1 -3.45 -3.10 -18.26
N TYR A 2 -4.57 -3.03 -19.00
CA TYR A 2 -5.35 -4.22 -19.41
C TYR A 2 -4.64 -5.29 -20.25
N SER A 3 -3.61 -4.90 -21.03
CA SER A 3 -2.91 -5.83 -21.94
C SER A 3 -2.26 -7.02 -21.22
N ARG A 4 -1.76 -6.83 -19.99
CA ARG A 4 -1.04 -7.89 -19.27
C ARG A 4 -1.96 -8.98 -18.76
N TYR A 5 -3.10 -8.61 -18.16
CA TYR A 5 -4.08 -9.58 -17.67
C TYR A 5 -4.74 -10.33 -18.82
N TYR A 6 -5.08 -9.64 -19.90
CA TYR A 6 -5.58 -10.25 -21.12
C TYR A 6 -4.61 -11.29 -21.70
N GLN A 7 -3.34 -10.92 -21.91
CA GLN A 7 -2.33 -11.83 -22.46
C GLN A 7 -2.08 -13.02 -21.54
N ASN A 8 -1.99 -12.79 -20.24
CA ASN A 8 -1.83 -13.86 -19.26
C ASN A 8 -3.01 -14.83 -19.28
N GLU A 9 -4.25 -14.35 -19.35
CA GLU A 9 -5.43 -15.23 -19.41
C GLU A 9 -5.54 -15.96 -20.75
N LEU A 10 -5.17 -15.33 -21.85
CA LEU A 10 -5.13 -15.99 -23.16
C LEU A 10 -4.10 -17.14 -23.17
N ASP A 11 -2.92 -16.90 -22.63
CA ASP A 11 -1.88 -17.93 -22.52
C ASP A 11 -2.29 -19.06 -21.57
N LYS A 12 -2.90 -18.72 -20.42
CA LYS A 12 -3.46 -19.72 -19.50
C LYS A 12 -4.53 -20.57 -20.17
N LEU A 13 -5.47 -19.94 -20.88
CA LEU A 13 -6.55 -20.64 -21.58
C LEU A 13 -5.98 -21.62 -22.61
N ARG A 14 -4.98 -21.22 -23.39
CA ARG A 14 -4.30 -22.10 -24.35
C ARG A 14 -3.55 -23.25 -23.68
N ASN A 15 -2.89 -23.00 -22.57
CA ASN A 15 -2.19 -24.05 -21.82
C ASN A 15 -3.17 -25.06 -21.22
N LEU A 16 -4.25 -24.58 -20.60
CA LEU A 16 -5.32 -25.43 -20.05
C LEU A 16 -6.03 -26.23 -21.13
N ALA A 17 -6.30 -25.63 -22.29
CA ALA A 17 -6.87 -26.34 -23.44
C ALA A 17 -5.97 -27.48 -23.91
N ARG A 18 -4.64 -27.28 -23.92
CA ARG A 18 -3.65 -28.30 -24.27
C ARG A 18 -3.61 -29.43 -23.24
N GLU A 19 -3.61 -29.11 -21.95
CA GLU A 19 -3.64 -30.10 -20.86
C GLU A 19 -4.93 -30.92 -20.89
N PHE A 20 -6.08 -30.25 -21.06
CA PHE A 20 -7.38 -30.91 -21.17
C PHE A 20 -7.45 -31.85 -22.38
N ALA A 21 -6.91 -31.42 -23.52
CA ALA A 21 -6.82 -32.25 -24.72
C ALA A 21 -5.96 -33.50 -24.52
N GLN A 22 -4.86 -33.41 -23.76
CA GLN A 22 -4.03 -34.57 -23.44
C GLN A 22 -4.76 -35.57 -22.54
N ALA A 23 -5.55 -35.08 -21.58
CA ALA A 23 -6.35 -35.92 -20.70
C ALA A 23 -7.58 -36.54 -21.40
N HIS A 24 -8.16 -35.84 -22.38
CA HIS A 24 -9.38 -36.24 -23.07
C HIS A 24 -9.19 -36.31 -24.59
N PRO A 25 -8.70 -37.46 -25.12
CA PRO A 25 -8.38 -37.60 -26.54
C PRO A 25 -9.60 -37.45 -27.47
N ALA A 26 -10.82 -37.65 -26.95
CA ALA A 26 -12.05 -37.42 -27.72
C ALA A 26 -12.33 -35.93 -28.01
N ALA A 27 -11.94 -35.03 -27.10
CA ALA A 27 -12.11 -33.58 -27.23
C ALA A 27 -10.85 -32.87 -27.78
N ALA A 28 -9.71 -33.57 -27.82
CA ALA A 28 -8.45 -33.06 -28.30
C ALA A 28 -8.50 -32.38 -29.69
N PRO A 29 -9.23 -32.89 -30.70
CA PRO A 29 -9.27 -32.24 -32.01
C PRO A 29 -9.85 -30.82 -31.98
N MET A 30 -10.67 -30.50 -30.98
CA MET A 30 -11.35 -29.21 -30.84
C MET A 30 -10.54 -28.19 -30.04
N LEU A 31 -9.59 -28.64 -29.20
CA LEU A 31 -8.91 -27.79 -28.20
C LEU A 31 -7.37 -27.89 -28.20
N ALA A 32 -6.78 -28.92 -28.83
CA ALA A 32 -5.33 -29.17 -28.76
C ALA A 32 -4.48 -28.24 -29.64
N ARG A 33 -5.08 -27.60 -30.63
CA ARG A 33 -4.41 -26.72 -31.61
C ARG A 33 -5.15 -25.39 -31.68
N GLU A 34 -4.45 -24.34 -32.09
CA GLU A 34 -5.09 -23.08 -32.50
C GLU A 34 -6.23 -23.41 -33.47
N SER A 35 -7.42 -22.88 -33.17
CA SER A 35 -8.59 -23.16 -33.99
C SER A 35 -8.36 -22.62 -35.40
N VAL A 36 -8.67 -23.43 -36.40
CA VAL A 36 -8.61 -23.02 -37.81
C VAL A 36 -9.67 -21.95 -38.12
N ASP A 37 -10.70 -21.87 -37.27
CA ASP A 37 -11.82 -20.94 -37.40
C ASP A 37 -11.50 -19.60 -36.70
N PRO A 38 -11.49 -18.47 -37.45
CA PRO A 38 -11.26 -17.15 -36.87
C PRO A 38 -12.37 -16.70 -35.91
N ASP A 39 -13.60 -17.21 -36.03
CA ASP A 39 -14.70 -16.83 -35.13
C ASP A 39 -14.55 -17.49 -33.76
N VAL A 40 -14.03 -18.71 -33.72
CA VAL A 40 -13.71 -19.41 -32.47
C VAL A 40 -12.54 -18.74 -31.75
N GLU A 41 -11.48 -18.37 -32.48
CA GLU A 41 -10.35 -17.67 -31.87
C GLU A 41 -10.80 -16.33 -31.26
N ARG A 42 -11.64 -15.56 -31.98
CA ARG A 42 -12.23 -14.31 -31.44
C ARG A 42 -13.09 -14.54 -30.20
N LEU A 43 -13.81 -15.65 -30.13
CA LEU A 43 -14.59 -16.01 -28.94
C LEU A 43 -13.66 -16.30 -27.76
N LEU A 44 -12.56 -17.02 -27.98
CA LEU A 44 -11.55 -17.31 -26.95
C LEU A 44 -10.79 -16.06 -26.50
N GLU A 45 -10.50 -15.14 -27.40
CA GLU A 45 -9.97 -13.82 -27.07
C GLU A 45 -11.00 -13.02 -26.25
N GLY A 46 -12.28 -13.05 -26.62
CA GLY A 46 -13.36 -12.40 -25.88
C GLY A 46 -13.53 -12.95 -24.46
N THR A 47 -13.45 -14.27 -24.28
CA THR A 47 -13.51 -14.87 -22.94
C THR A 47 -12.26 -14.54 -22.12
N ALA A 48 -11.07 -14.59 -22.71
CA ALA A 48 -9.84 -14.17 -22.05
C ALA A 48 -9.88 -12.69 -21.63
N PHE A 49 -10.50 -11.83 -22.43
CA PHE A 49 -10.69 -10.41 -22.09
C PHE A 49 -11.61 -10.24 -20.87
N LEU A 50 -12.75 -10.91 -20.84
CA LEU A 50 -13.68 -10.85 -19.71
C LEU A 50 -13.07 -11.40 -18.42
N THR A 51 -12.44 -12.57 -18.50
CA THR A 51 -11.81 -13.21 -17.33
C THR A 51 -10.60 -12.42 -16.85
N GLY A 52 -9.81 -11.85 -17.76
CA GLY A 52 -8.70 -10.95 -17.43
C GLY A 52 -9.18 -9.69 -16.70
N HIS A 53 -10.32 -9.13 -17.09
CA HIS A 53 -10.94 -8.00 -16.37
C HIS A 53 -11.41 -8.39 -14.97
N ILE A 54 -11.98 -9.59 -14.80
CA ILE A 54 -12.38 -10.11 -13.48
C ILE A 54 -11.15 -10.29 -12.60
N GLN A 55 -10.09 -10.93 -13.10
CA GLN A 55 -8.87 -11.16 -12.33
C GLN A 55 -8.23 -9.85 -11.89
N GLN A 56 -8.16 -8.87 -12.78
CA GLN A 56 -7.67 -7.55 -12.42
C GLN A 56 -8.50 -6.94 -11.28
N LYS A 57 -9.83 -7.00 -11.37
CA LYS A 57 -10.69 -6.44 -10.34
C LYS A 57 -10.53 -7.15 -8.99
N ILE A 58 -10.37 -8.48 -9.01
CA ILE A 58 -10.08 -9.25 -7.79
C ILE A 58 -8.76 -8.82 -7.16
N ASP A 59 -7.70 -8.68 -7.98
CA ASP A 59 -6.37 -8.31 -7.49
C ASP A 59 -6.34 -6.87 -6.94
N ASP A 60 -7.16 -5.96 -7.51
CA ASP A 60 -7.29 -4.57 -7.06
C ASP A 60 -8.14 -4.46 -5.76
N ASP A 61 -9.21 -5.25 -5.61
CA ASP A 61 -10.14 -5.18 -4.46
C ASP A 61 -9.61 -5.97 -3.22
N PHE A 62 -8.80 -7.01 -3.41
CA PHE A 62 -8.32 -7.87 -2.32
C PHE A 62 -7.54 -7.14 -1.21
N PRO A 63 -6.62 -6.18 -1.50
CA PRO A 63 -5.90 -5.42 -0.48
C PRO A 63 -6.82 -4.64 0.48
N GLU A 64 -7.97 -4.15 0.01
CA GLU A 64 -8.91 -3.41 0.87
C GLU A 64 -9.49 -4.30 1.98
N ILE A 65 -9.79 -5.57 1.64
CA ILE A 65 -10.34 -6.55 2.58
C ILE A 65 -9.30 -6.86 3.66
N ILE A 66 -8.05 -7.11 3.25
CA ILE A 66 -6.97 -7.41 4.19
C ILE A 66 -6.67 -6.23 5.11
N HIS A 67 -6.68 -5.00 4.58
CA HIS A 67 -6.52 -3.80 5.41
C HIS A 67 -7.63 -3.67 6.45
N GLY A 68 -8.90 -3.85 6.07
CA GLY A 68 -10.02 -3.78 7.02
C GLY A 68 -9.94 -4.86 8.12
N LEU A 69 -9.48 -6.06 7.79
CA LEU A 69 -9.24 -7.11 8.79
C LEU A 69 -8.07 -6.75 9.73
N MET A 70 -6.99 -6.20 9.18
CA MET A 70 -5.82 -5.77 9.95
C MET A 70 -6.10 -4.62 10.89
N ASP A 71 -7.05 -3.74 10.56
CA ASP A 71 -7.50 -2.69 11.48
C ASP A 71 -8.18 -3.27 12.74
N ILE A 72 -8.83 -4.43 12.63
CA ILE A 72 -9.46 -5.12 13.77
C ILE A 72 -8.41 -5.90 14.57
N LEU A 73 -7.57 -6.68 13.88
CA LEU A 73 -6.61 -7.59 14.54
C LEU A 73 -5.40 -6.85 15.10
N TYR A 74 -4.86 -5.88 14.37
CA TYR A 74 -3.60 -5.18 14.69
C TYR A 74 -3.69 -3.67 14.43
N PRO A 75 -4.57 -2.94 15.15
CA PRO A 75 -4.80 -1.50 14.95
C PRO A 75 -3.56 -0.63 15.17
N HIS A 76 -2.54 -1.13 15.88
CA HIS A 76 -1.31 -0.39 16.16
C HIS A 76 -0.33 -0.37 14.98
N TYR A 77 -0.41 -1.33 14.06
CA TYR A 77 0.52 -1.45 12.94
C TYR A 77 0.09 -0.62 11.73
N MET A 78 -1.21 -0.37 11.59
CA MET A 78 -1.80 0.42 10.51
C MET A 78 -1.82 1.93 10.80
N ARG A 79 -1.38 2.37 11.98
CA ARG A 79 -1.35 3.81 12.32
C ARG A 79 -0.16 4.50 11.64
N PRO A 80 -0.40 5.62 10.94
CA PRO A 80 0.70 6.42 10.40
C PRO A 80 1.55 6.99 11.53
N VAL A 81 2.87 6.90 11.38
CA VAL A 81 3.81 7.52 12.32
C VAL A 81 3.83 9.03 12.05
N PRO A 82 3.55 9.88 13.05
CA PRO A 82 3.60 11.32 12.86
C PRO A 82 5.03 11.79 12.58
N ALA A 83 5.17 12.95 11.95
CA ALA A 83 6.48 13.60 11.84
C ALA A 83 7.02 13.97 13.23
N ILE A 84 8.27 13.61 13.52
CA ILE A 84 8.95 13.88 14.79
C ILE A 84 10.26 14.61 14.48
N SER A 85 10.61 15.59 15.31
CA SER A 85 11.87 16.32 15.22
C SER A 85 12.46 16.53 16.62
N ILE A 86 13.78 16.70 16.68
CA ILE A 86 14.50 17.01 17.91
C ILE A 86 14.70 18.53 17.97
N VAL A 87 14.28 19.15 19.07
CA VAL A 87 14.42 20.59 19.31
C VAL A 87 15.31 20.83 20.51
N SER A 88 16.34 21.66 20.34
CA SER A 88 17.23 22.09 21.42
C SER A 88 16.76 23.43 21.96
N PHE A 89 16.65 23.52 23.29
CA PHE A 89 16.34 24.76 23.99
C PHE A 89 17.60 25.34 24.60
N PHE A 90 17.87 26.60 24.29
CA PHE A 90 18.96 27.35 24.91
C PHE A 90 18.38 28.38 25.88
N PRO A 91 18.77 28.37 27.17
CA PRO A 91 18.32 29.37 28.12
C PRO A 91 18.84 30.75 27.71
N LYS A 92 18.02 31.79 27.90
CA LYS A 92 18.51 33.17 27.73
C LYS A 92 19.54 33.48 28.82
N PRO A 93 20.59 34.26 28.53
CA PRO A 93 21.64 34.59 29.51
C PRO A 93 21.12 35.40 30.71
N SER A 94 19.94 36.01 30.61
CA SER A 94 19.28 36.73 31.71
C SER A 94 18.48 35.83 32.66
N LEU A 95 18.42 34.53 32.38
CA LEU A 95 17.65 33.59 33.18
C LEU A 95 18.43 33.31 34.47
N MET A 96 17.93 33.73 35.63
CA MET A 96 18.62 33.52 36.91
C MET A 96 18.29 32.16 37.57
N GLU A 97 17.14 31.58 37.23
CA GLU A 97 16.62 30.34 37.83
C GLU A 97 16.41 29.26 36.75
N SER A 98 16.56 27.99 37.12
CA SER A 98 16.25 26.89 36.21
C SER A 98 14.75 26.84 35.91
N VAL A 99 14.38 26.80 34.63
CA VAL A 99 12.98 26.68 34.20
C VAL A 99 12.68 25.26 33.77
N HIS A 100 11.64 24.68 34.35
CA HIS A 100 11.13 23.37 33.96
C HIS A 100 10.11 23.52 32.81
N VAL A 101 10.40 22.89 31.66
CA VAL A 101 9.48 22.83 30.52
C VAL A 101 8.73 21.50 30.58
N PRO A 102 7.41 21.51 30.83
CA PRO A 102 6.64 20.28 30.94
C PRO A 102 6.54 19.56 29.59
N SER A 103 6.37 18.24 29.64
CA SER A 103 5.94 17.46 28.47
C SER A 103 4.58 17.97 27.98
N GLY A 104 4.36 17.97 26.67
CA GLY A 104 3.14 18.51 26.06
C GLY A 104 3.20 20.00 25.74
N THR A 105 4.37 20.64 25.86
CA THR A 105 4.54 22.05 25.49
C THR A 105 4.43 22.19 23.96
N PHE A 106 3.56 23.09 23.51
CA PHE A 106 3.35 23.38 22.10
C PHE A 106 4.54 24.13 21.48
N LEU A 107 5.03 23.61 20.36
CA LEU A 107 6.05 24.23 19.52
C LEU A 107 5.41 24.74 18.23
N GLY A 108 5.63 26.02 17.94
CA GLY A 108 5.14 26.69 16.74
C GLY A 108 6.20 26.75 15.63
N THR A 109 5.75 26.79 14.38
CA THR A 109 6.58 26.97 13.18
C THR A 109 6.44 28.38 12.60
N GLU A 110 7.50 28.94 12.00
CA GLU A 110 7.52 30.34 11.54
C GLU A 110 6.57 30.66 10.38
N LYS A 111 6.21 29.69 9.54
CA LYS A 111 5.25 29.88 8.45
C LYS A 111 3.87 29.41 8.88
N LYS A 112 2.85 30.15 8.45
CA LYS A 112 1.40 30.06 8.72
C LYS A 112 0.74 28.75 8.26
N THR A 113 1.47 27.64 8.26
CA THR A 113 0.96 26.27 8.20
C THR A 113 1.05 25.71 9.62
N THR A 114 -0.09 25.72 10.29
CA THR A 114 -0.33 25.39 11.69
C THR A 114 -0.02 23.93 11.99
N PHE A 115 1.25 23.58 12.20
CA PHE A 115 1.62 22.30 12.82
C PHE A 115 2.04 22.58 14.26
N SER A 116 1.15 22.24 15.20
CA SER A 116 1.43 22.26 16.63
C SER A 116 2.05 20.93 17.03
N VAL A 117 3.34 20.95 17.37
CA VAL A 117 4.06 19.75 17.84
C VAL A 117 4.21 19.84 19.35
N ASN A 118 3.92 18.75 20.05
CA ASN A 118 4.06 18.67 21.50
C ASN A 118 5.43 18.10 21.89
N SER A 119 6.04 18.64 22.94
CA SER A 119 7.21 18.01 23.55
C SER A 119 6.86 16.62 24.09
N GLY A 120 7.52 15.57 23.60
CA GLY A 120 7.27 14.19 24.06
C GLY A 120 7.79 13.91 25.47
N HIS A 121 8.76 14.69 25.97
CA HIS A 121 9.39 14.52 27.27
C HIS A 121 9.54 15.87 27.99
N ALA A 122 9.44 15.85 29.32
CA ALA A 122 9.71 17.03 30.15
C ALA A 122 11.21 17.33 30.15
N THR A 123 11.57 18.61 29.97
CA THR A 123 12.97 19.05 29.87
C THR A 123 13.22 20.21 30.83
N THR A 124 14.27 20.14 31.64
CA THR A 124 14.65 21.22 32.55
C THR A 124 15.79 22.05 31.95
N LEU A 125 15.55 23.34 31.75
CA LEU A 125 16.57 24.29 31.31
C LEU A 125 17.36 24.74 32.53
N LYS A 126 18.62 24.32 32.60
CA LYS A 126 19.54 24.76 33.66
C LYS A 126 20.09 26.14 33.32
N CYS A 127 20.10 27.04 34.29
CA CYS A 127 20.84 28.29 34.18
C CYS A 127 22.34 27.96 34.10
N ILE A 128 22.96 28.28 32.98
CA ILE A 128 24.41 28.15 32.81
C ILE A 128 25.01 29.44 33.38
N HIS A 129 25.25 29.47 34.69
CA HIS A 129 26.15 30.47 35.26
C HIS A 129 27.55 30.16 34.72
N SER A 130 27.98 30.87 33.68
CA SER A 130 29.40 30.95 33.34
C SER A 130 30.11 31.52 34.55
N LYS A 131 31.03 30.76 35.13
CA LYS A 131 32.13 31.36 35.88
C LYS A 131 32.98 32.21 34.93
#